data_AF-A0A7W4EZY0-F1
#
_entry.id   AF-A0A7W4EZY0-F1
#
_cell.length_a   1.000
_cell.length_b   1.000
_cell.length_c   1.000
_cell.angle_alpha   90.00
_cell.angle_beta   90.00
_cell.angle_gamma   90.00
#
_symmetry.space_group_name_H-M   'P 1'
#
loop_
_entity.id
_entity.type
_entity.pdbx_description
1 polymer ?
#
loop_
_entity_poly.entity_id
_entity_poly.type
_entity_poly.pdbx_seq_one_letter_code
_entity_poly.pdbx_strand_id
1 'polypeptide(L)'
;TKNIGNHYASFFSMYDSMNEGYAGAAGIYKIIDKRLYDKIPSTDYRKQVFNGATESTYTFNGKTKKHPPYVSRKFKDLTFFEGDYIYIRAASLYYIEAEALARLGQVVQARQVLYDITSVRDTGYTLSTNSGQSLIDEIILQKRIELWGEGYAWFDMKRLGVDLVRDYPGSNHTFGKFNRSYSTDYNQYRFQIPQSEVSNNPNIVQNPVR
;
A
#
# COMPACT_ATOMS: atom_id res chain seq x y z
N THR A 1 -7.37 -11.28 -36.51
CA THR A 1 -7.87 -10.44 -35.41
C THR A 1 -6.83 -10.40 -34.31
N LYS A 2 -6.09 -9.29 -34.16
CA LYS A 2 -5.16 -9.13 -33.03
C LYS A 2 -6.02 -9.07 -31.76
N ASN A 3 -5.97 -10.13 -30.95
CA ASN A 3 -6.44 -10.09 -29.57
C ASN A 3 -5.93 -8.80 -28.93
N ILE A 4 -6.80 -8.02 -28.33
CA ILE A 4 -6.40 -6.95 -27.42
C ILE A 4 -5.84 -7.70 -26.21
N GLY A 5 -4.56 -8.04 -26.27
CA GLY A 5 -3.94 -9.03 -25.40
C GLY A 5 -4.03 -8.65 -23.94
N ASN A 6 -4.27 -9.64 -23.07
CA ASN A 6 -4.39 -9.53 -21.62
C ASN A 6 -3.20 -8.86 -20.90
N HIS A 7 -2.12 -8.49 -21.62
CA HIS A 7 -0.94 -7.82 -21.10
C HIS A 7 -1.26 -6.50 -20.37
N TYR A 8 -2.21 -5.72 -20.91
CA TYR A 8 -2.62 -4.46 -20.27
C TYR A 8 -3.44 -4.68 -18.99
N ALA A 9 -4.08 -5.84 -18.85
CA ALA A 9 -4.84 -6.27 -17.68
C ALA A 9 -3.93 -7.02 -16.67
N SER A 10 -2.70 -6.53 -16.46
CA SER A 10 -1.73 -7.07 -15.52
C SER A 10 -1.42 -6.09 -14.38
N PHE A 11 -0.95 -6.61 -13.25
CA PHE A 11 -0.47 -5.80 -12.13
C PHE A 11 0.66 -4.87 -12.56
N PHE A 12 1.63 -5.38 -13.33
CA PHE A 12 2.75 -4.55 -13.78
C PHE A 12 2.28 -3.44 -14.71
N SER A 13 1.35 -3.69 -15.64
CA SER A 13 0.72 -2.62 -16.44
C SER A 13 0.09 -1.53 -15.56
N MET A 14 -0.49 -1.90 -14.41
CA MET A 14 -1.12 -0.97 -13.46
C MET A 14 -0.15 -0.28 -12.48
N TYR A 15 1.01 -0.84 -12.16
CA TYR A 15 1.86 -0.38 -11.05
C TYR A 15 3.28 0.00 -11.42
N ASP A 16 3.84 -0.60 -12.47
CA ASP A 16 5.21 -0.31 -12.88
C ASP A 16 5.26 0.97 -13.70
N SER A 17 5.83 2.02 -13.09
CA SER A 17 5.95 3.33 -13.72
C SER A 17 6.95 3.36 -14.89
N MET A 18 7.78 2.33 -15.05
CA MET A 18 8.82 2.23 -16.07
C MET A 18 8.40 1.45 -17.32
N ASN A 19 7.30 0.71 -17.26
CA ASN A 19 6.82 -0.08 -18.40
C ASN A 19 5.98 0.72 -19.42
N GLU A 20 5.47 0.02 -20.44
CA GLU A 20 4.62 0.59 -21.50
C GLU A 20 3.11 0.49 -21.19
N GLY A 21 2.75 0.27 -19.92
CA GLY A 21 1.37 0.09 -19.46
C GLY A 21 0.72 1.39 -19.01
N TYR A 22 -0.33 1.26 -18.19
CA TYR A 22 -1.06 2.42 -17.68
C TYR A 22 -0.25 3.26 -16.69
N ALA A 23 0.49 2.61 -15.79
CA ALA A 23 1.34 3.34 -14.83
C ALA A 23 2.46 4.10 -15.52
N GLY A 24 3.06 3.49 -16.55
CA GLY A 24 4.23 4.03 -17.20
C GLY A 24 3.98 4.87 -18.46
N ALA A 25 3.32 4.32 -19.48
CA ALA A 25 3.11 5.03 -20.75
C ALA A 25 1.92 5.98 -20.70
N ALA A 26 0.82 5.59 -20.05
CA ALA A 26 -0.34 6.46 -19.90
C ALA A 26 -0.21 7.47 -18.75
N GLY A 27 0.89 7.44 -17.99
CA GLY A 27 1.17 8.38 -16.90
C GLY A 27 0.23 8.27 -15.70
N ILE A 28 -0.49 7.15 -15.54
CA ILE A 28 -1.40 6.90 -14.41
C ILE A 28 -0.60 6.40 -13.21
N TYR A 29 0.33 7.23 -12.75
CA TYR A 29 1.28 6.88 -11.71
C TYR A 29 0.60 6.54 -10.38
N LYS A 30 1.12 5.51 -9.70
CA LYS A 30 0.74 5.21 -8.33
C LYS A 30 1.65 5.98 -7.40
N ILE A 31 1.07 6.94 -6.68
CA ILE A 31 1.80 7.84 -5.77
C ILE A 31 1.55 7.47 -4.32
N ILE A 32 2.57 7.62 -3.48
CA ILE A 32 2.42 7.52 -2.02
C ILE A 32 1.74 8.78 -1.45
N ASP A 33 0.91 8.63 -0.42
CA ASP A 33 0.39 9.79 0.34
C ASP A 33 1.56 10.54 0.97
N LYS A 34 1.65 11.87 0.76
CA LYS A 34 2.80 12.64 1.24
C LYS A 34 3.03 12.47 2.74
N ARG A 35 1.98 12.35 3.55
CA ARG A 35 2.11 12.19 5.01
C ARG A 35 2.75 10.87 5.38
N LEU A 36 2.56 9.82 4.57
CA LEU A 36 3.26 8.55 4.78
C LEU A 36 4.72 8.67 4.35
N TYR A 37 5.00 9.29 3.20
CA TYR A 37 6.36 9.53 2.72
C TYR A 37 7.19 10.37 3.70
N ASP A 38 6.61 11.42 4.25
CA ASP A 38 7.26 12.34 5.19
C ASP A 38 7.60 11.66 6.52
N LYS A 39 6.86 10.58 6.88
CA LYS A 39 7.13 9.75 8.07
C LYS A 39 8.29 8.76 7.88
N ILE A 40 8.78 8.57 6.66
CA ILE A 40 9.92 7.68 6.40
C ILE A 40 11.22 8.46 6.64
N PRO A 41 12.09 8.07 7.58
CA PRO A 41 13.39 8.72 7.79
C PRO A 41 14.30 8.60 6.56
N SER A 42 15.28 9.49 6.40
CA SER A 42 16.27 9.38 5.31
C SER A 42 17.24 8.20 5.48
N THR A 43 17.35 7.67 6.70
CA THR A 43 18.11 6.45 7.05
C THR A 43 17.39 5.17 6.63
N ASP A 44 16.11 5.24 6.30
CA ASP A 44 15.33 4.12 5.80
C ASP A 44 15.41 4.03 4.27
N TYR A 45 16.04 2.96 3.76
CA TYR A 45 16.19 2.78 2.31
C TYR A 45 14.85 2.69 1.58
N ARG A 46 13.77 2.31 2.28
CA ARG A 46 12.43 2.22 1.69
C ARG A 46 11.93 3.58 1.23
N LYS A 47 12.47 4.70 1.73
CA LYS A 47 12.14 6.03 1.20
C LYS A 47 12.52 6.17 -0.28
N GLN A 48 13.62 5.53 -0.69
CA GLN A 48 14.18 5.62 -2.04
C GLN A 48 13.36 4.86 -3.09
N VAL A 49 12.43 4.01 -2.66
CA VAL A 49 11.49 3.32 -3.58
C VAL A 49 10.39 4.26 -4.07
N PHE A 50 10.35 5.51 -3.61
CA PHE A 50 9.46 6.55 -4.09
C PHE A 50 10.26 7.73 -4.64
N ASN A 51 9.68 8.44 -5.61
CA ASN A 51 10.19 9.76 -5.96
C ASN A 51 9.94 10.75 -4.82
N GLY A 52 10.80 11.77 -4.71
CA GLY A 52 10.69 12.80 -3.69
C GLY A 52 9.53 13.78 -3.91
N ALA A 53 9.55 14.88 -3.17
CA ALA A 53 8.55 15.95 -3.26
C ALA A 53 8.64 16.78 -4.55
N THR A 54 9.70 16.59 -5.34
CA THR A 54 9.92 17.25 -6.62
C THR A 54 9.94 16.22 -7.75
N GLU A 55 9.59 16.69 -8.94
CA GLU A 55 9.73 15.89 -10.15
C GLU A 55 11.21 15.53 -10.38
N SER A 56 11.47 14.30 -10.79
CA SER A 56 12.84 13.84 -11.07
C SER A 56 12.87 12.89 -12.26
N THR A 57 14.00 12.89 -12.97
CA THR A 57 14.30 11.83 -13.93
C THR A 57 14.64 10.54 -13.19
N TYR A 58 14.20 9.40 -13.72
CA TYR A 58 14.55 8.07 -13.23
C TYR A 58 14.87 7.15 -14.41
N THR A 59 15.99 6.44 -14.30
CA THR A 59 16.44 5.49 -15.32
C THR A 59 16.42 4.08 -14.75
N PHE A 60 15.80 3.16 -15.48
CA PHE A 60 15.74 1.75 -15.14
C PHE A 60 15.71 0.93 -16.43
N ASN A 61 16.52 -0.12 -16.49
CA ASN A 61 16.61 -1.04 -17.63
C ASN A 61 16.75 -0.32 -19.00
N GLY A 62 17.63 0.69 -19.07
CA GLY A 62 17.89 1.48 -20.28
C GLY A 62 16.79 2.49 -20.65
N LYS A 63 15.66 2.52 -19.94
CA LYS A 63 14.57 3.49 -20.14
C LYS A 63 14.68 4.64 -19.15
N THR A 64 14.47 5.86 -19.63
CA THR A 64 14.50 7.07 -18.83
C THR A 64 13.14 7.76 -18.88
N LYS A 65 12.57 8.05 -17.71
CA LYS A 65 11.28 8.74 -17.58
C LYS A 65 11.36 9.88 -16.58
N LYS A 66 10.52 10.90 -16.81
CA LYS A 66 10.30 12.02 -15.89
C LYS A 66 9.17 11.65 -14.94
N HIS A 67 9.49 11.37 -13.69
CA HIS A 67 8.51 10.99 -12.68
C HIS A 67 8.04 12.22 -11.90
N PRO A 68 6.72 12.46 -11.78
CA PRO A 68 6.19 13.47 -10.88
C PRO A 68 6.51 13.16 -9.41
N PRO A 69 6.27 14.10 -8.49
CA PRO A 69 6.46 13.87 -7.06
C PRO A 69 5.76 12.60 -6.55
N TYR A 70 6.37 11.92 -5.59
CA TYR A 70 5.78 10.79 -4.85
C TYR A 70 5.46 9.52 -5.64
N VAL A 71 5.85 9.41 -6.92
CA VAL A 71 5.66 8.18 -7.72
C VAL A 71 6.39 7.01 -7.10
N SER A 72 5.71 5.87 -6.98
CA SER A 72 6.36 4.62 -6.57
C SER A 72 7.21 4.03 -7.69
N ARG A 73 8.37 3.55 -7.30
CA ARG A 73 9.34 2.78 -8.09
C ARG A 73 9.48 1.36 -7.53
N LYS A 74 8.57 0.93 -6.64
CA LYS A 74 8.68 -0.33 -5.90
C LYS A 74 8.51 -1.55 -6.80
N PHE A 75 7.48 -1.53 -7.64
CA PHE A 75 7.17 -2.63 -8.56
C PHE A 75 7.75 -2.30 -9.92
N LYS A 76 8.71 -3.12 -10.38
CA LYS A 76 9.36 -2.95 -11.67
C LYS A 76 9.57 -4.31 -12.30
N ASP A 77 9.15 -4.44 -13.54
CA ASP A 77 9.38 -5.62 -14.36
C ASP A 77 10.59 -5.37 -15.27
N LEU A 78 11.49 -6.35 -15.36
CA LEU A 78 12.62 -6.31 -16.29
C LEU A 78 12.22 -6.78 -17.71
N THR A 79 11.04 -7.38 -17.83
CA THR A 79 10.48 -7.96 -19.05
C THR A 79 9.34 -7.10 -19.60
N PHE A 80 8.31 -7.72 -20.19
CA PHE A 80 7.16 -7.04 -20.80
C PHE A 80 5.83 -7.49 -20.17
N PHE A 81 5.54 -7.00 -18.97
CA PHE A 81 4.33 -7.28 -18.20
C PHE A 81 4.23 -8.70 -17.62
N GLU A 82 5.35 -9.39 -17.45
CA GLU A 82 5.43 -10.80 -17.05
C GLU A 82 6.06 -10.98 -15.66
N GLY A 83 6.21 -9.90 -14.89
CA GLY A 83 6.71 -9.99 -13.52
C GLY A 83 5.83 -10.87 -12.60
N ASP A 84 6.46 -11.46 -11.60
CA ASP A 84 5.79 -12.32 -10.62
C ASP A 84 4.88 -11.56 -9.66
N TYR A 85 3.78 -12.22 -9.26
CA TYR A 85 2.82 -11.69 -8.31
C TYR A 85 3.15 -12.20 -6.91
N ILE A 86 3.51 -11.28 -6.02
CA ILE A 86 3.83 -11.62 -4.64
C ILE A 86 2.54 -11.65 -3.83
N TYR A 87 2.10 -12.84 -3.41
CA TYR A 87 0.91 -13.01 -2.57
C TYR A 87 1.24 -12.85 -1.07
N ILE A 88 2.35 -13.42 -0.63
CA ILE A 88 2.82 -13.36 0.74
C ILE A 88 4.35 -13.40 0.79
N ARG A 89 4.92 -12.80 1.83
CA ARG A 89 6.37 -12.79 2.05
C ARG A 89 6.68 -12.71 3.53
N ALA A 90 7.86 -13.19 3.91
CA ALA A 90 8.28 -13.31 5.32
C ALA A 90 8.09 -12.01 6.12
N ALA A 91 8.43 -10.85 5.56
CA ALA A 91 8.26 -9.57 6.24
C ALA A 91 6.82 -9.30 6.70
N SER A 92 5.80 -9.71 5.92
CA SER A 92 4.40 -9.54 6.33
C SER A 92 4.07 -10.32 7.61
N LEU A 93 4.71 -11.47 7.81
CA LEU A 93 4.54 -12.31 9.00
C LEU A 93 5.16 -11.68 10.24
N TYR A 94 6.32 -11.01 10.12
CA TYR A 94 6.91 -10.25 11.24
C TYR A 94 5.96 -9.16 11.77
N TYR A 95 5.29 -8.41 10.89
CA TYR A 95 4.33 -7.39 11.35
C TYR A 95 3.06 -8.00 11.94
N ILE A 96 2.61 -9.16 11.45
CA ILE A 96 1.49 -9.90 12.06
C ILE A 96 1.87 -10.38 13.46
N GLU A 97 3.06 -10.96 13.61
CA GLU A 97 3.58 -11.43 14.90
C GLU A 97 3.76 -10.28 15.89
N ALA A 98 4.45 -9.20 15.50
CA ALA A 98 4.64 -8.03 16.35
C ALA A 98 3.31 -7.44 16.81
N GLU A 99 2.34 -7.29 15.91
CA GLU A 99 1.01 -6.77 16.26
C GLU A 99 0.27 -7.71 17.23
N ALA A 100 0.30 -9.02 16.98
CA ALA A 100 -0.34 -10.01 17.85
C ALA A 100 0.26 -10.00 19.26
N LEU A 101 1.59 -10.00 19.37
CA LEU A 101 2.30 -9.91 20.64
C LEU A 101 1.94 -8.62 21.39
N ALA A 102 1.91 -7.48 20.69
CA ALA A 102 1.54 -6.20 21.29
C ALA A 102 0.11 -6.23 21.85
N ARG A 103 -0.84 -6.83 21.12
CA ARG A 103 -2.24 -6.99 21.53
C ARG A 103 -2.42 -7.98 22.69
N LEU A 104 -1.53 -8.97 22.81
CA LEU A 104 -1.49 -9.91 23.94
C LEU A 104 -0.78 -9.34 25.18
N GLY A 105 -0.32 -8.08 25.14
CA GLY A 105 0.43 -7.47 26.23
C GLY A 105 1.87 -7.98 26.36
N GLN A 106 2.37 -8.76 25.39
CA GLN A 106 3.75 -9.24 25.32
C GLN A 106 4.67 -8.16 24.74
N VAL A 107 4.76 -7.03 25.45
CA VAL A 107 5.36 -5.78 24.97
C VAL A 107 6.84 -5.94 24.61
N VAL A 108 7.61 -6.67 25.41
CA VAL A 108 9.05 -6.86 25.18
C VAL A 108 9.29 -7.63 23.88
N GLN A 109 8.56 -8.73 23.68
CA GLN A 109 8.65 -9.53 22.46
C GLN A 109 8.17 -8.76 21.24
N ALA A 110 7.06 -8.02 21.34
CA ALA A 110 6.54 -7.22 20.24
C ALA A 110 7.54 -6.15 19.75
N ARG A 111 8.19 -5.44 20.69
CA ARG A 111 9.25 -4.47 20.37
C ARG A 111 10.43 -5.14 19.68
N GLN A 112 10.83 -6.33 20.14
CA GLN A 112 11.94 -7.06 19.55
C GLN A 112 11.63 -7.47 18.10
N VAL A 113 10.47 -8.08 17.85
CA VAL A 113 10.07 -8.49 16.49
C VAL A 113 9.98 -7.28 15.55
N LEU A 114 9.44 -6.15 16.02
CA LEU A 114 9.40 -4.90 15.25
C LEU A 114 10.81 -4.36 14.96
N TYR A 115 11.72 -4.44 15.93
CA TYR A 115 13.12 -4.03 15.75
C TYR A 115 13.86 -4.92 14.76
N ASP A 116 13.72 -6.23 14.86
CA ASP A 116 14.37 -7.21 13.99
C ASP A 116 14.01 -6.94 12.53
N ILE A 117 12.74 -6.64 12.26
CA ILE A 117 12.31 -6.35 10.91
C ILE A 117 12.58 -4.90 10.48
N THR A 118 12.54 -3.90 11.36
CA THR A 118 12.70 -2.49 10.93
C THR A 118 14.16 -2.05 10.82
N SER A 119 15.02 -2.50 11.74
CA SER A 119 16.44 -2.11 11.82
C SER A 119 17.26 -2.51 10.59
N VAL A 120 16.87 -3.59 9.90
CA VAL A 120 17.53 -4.01 8.64
C VAL A 120 17.13 -3.15 7.44
N ARG A 121 16.26 -2.14 7.63
CA ARG A 121 15.80 -1.21 6.57
C ARG A 121 16.13 0.22 6.89
N ASP A 122 15.93 0.59 8.13
CA ASP A 122 16.27 1.88 8.68
C ASP A 122 17.45 1.74 9.62
N THR A 123 18.63 2.17 9.17
CA THR A 123 19.87 2.12 9.96
C THR A 123 19.83 3.04 11.18
N GLY A 124 18.88 3.98 11.23
CA GLY A 124 18.63 4.84 12.38
C GLY A 124 17.54 4.32 13.32
N TYR A 125 16.90 3.19 13.02
CA TYR A 125 15.83 2.66 13.86
C TYR A 125 16.38 1.99 15.11
N THR A 126 15.87 2.42 16.27
CA THR A 126 16.24 1.87 17.58
C THR A 126 15.11 1.04 18.17
N LEU A 127 15.43 0.21 19.16
CA LEU A 127 14.42 -0.59 19.86
C LEU A 127 13.35 0.34 20.47
N SER A 128 12.11 0.14 20.06
CA SER A 128 10.99 0.98 20.50
C SER A 128 10.79 0.94 22.01
N THR A 129 10.48 2.09 22.60
CA THR A 129 10.06 2.24 24.00
C THR A 129 8.53 2.33 24.14
N ASN A 130 7.78 2.28 23.04
CA ASN A 130 6.33 2.39 23.03
C ASN A 130 5.63 1.17 23.63
N SER A 131 4.40 1.32 24.10
CA SER A 131 3.58 0.22 24.63
C SER A 131 2.10 0.48 24.38
N GLY A 132 1.25 -0.53 24.58
CA GLY A 132 -0.19 -0.40 24.34
C GLY A 132 -0.49 0.10 22.92
N GLN A 133 -1.39 1.07 22.79
CA GLN A 133 -1.81 1.58 21.49
C GLN A 133 -0.67 2.27 20.71
N SER A 134 0.27 2.95 21.39
CA SER A 134 1.37 3.62 20.66
C SER A 134 2.30 2.63 19.97
N LEU A 135 2.52 1.45 20.57
CA LEU A 135 3.29 0.38 19.94
C LEU A 135 2.53 -0.23 18.76
N ILE A 136 1.22 -0.44 18.91
CA ILE A 136 0.38 -0.92 17.80
C ILE A 136 0.42 0.07 16.63
N ASP A 137 0.27 1.36 16.89
CA ASP A 137 0.30 2.40 15.85
C ASP A 137 1.66 2.47 15.13
N GLU A 138 2.75 2.26 15.87
CA GLU A 138 4.10 2.17 15.31
C GLU A 138 4.26 0.93 14.41
N ILE A 139 3.80 -0.24 14.86
CA ILE A 139 3.80 -1.48 14.07
C ILE A 139 3.00 -1.29 12.78
N ILE A 140 1.81 -0.70 12.87
CA ILE A 140 0.96 -0.42 11.70
C ILE A 140 1.62 0.59 10.76
N LEU A 141 2.29 1.62 11.29
CA LEU A 141 3.04 2.57 10.45
C LEU A 141 4.13 1.85 9.66
N GLN A 142 4.96 1.05 10.32
CA GLN A 142 6.05 0.32 9.68
C GLN A 142 5.54 -0.70 8.67
N LYS A 143 4.45 -1.42 9.01
CA LYS A 143 3.75 -2.32 8.09
C LYS A 143 3.23 -1.58 6.84
N ARG A 144 2.67 -0.38 6.98
CA ARG A 144 2.16 0.43 5.86
C ARG A 144 3.29 0.90 4.93
N ILE A 145 4.45 1.24 5.47
CA ILE A 145 5.64 1.58 4.70
C ILE A 145 6.13 0.35 3.94
N GLU A 146 6.30 -0.77 4.65
CA GLU A 146 6.80 -2.03 4.12
C GLU A 146 5.92 -2.57 2.99
N LEU A 147 4.62 -2.70 3.23
CA LEU A 147 3.66 -3.40 2.38
C LEU A 147 2.91 -2.46 1.44
N TRP A 148 3.45 -1.26 1.19
CA TRP A 148 2.85 -0.31 0.27
C TRP A 148 2.62 -0.94 -1.09
N GLY A 149 1.38 -0.83 -1.61
CA GLY A 149 0.97 -1.38 -2.90
C GLY A 149 0.73 -2.89 -2.95
N GLU A 150 0.89 -3.61 -1.84
CA GLU A 150 0.72 -5.09 -1.78
C GLU A 150 -0.68 -5.51 -1.31
N GLY A 151 -1.67 -4.61 -1.31
CA GLY A 151 -3.08 -4.95 -1.02
C GLY A 151 -3.50 -4.95 0.46
N TYR A 152 -2.62 -4.66 1.40
CA TYR A 152 -2.93 -4.75 2.85
C TYR A 152 -3.75 -3.58 3.41
N ALA A 153 -3.55 -2.36 2.90
CA ALA A 153 -4.05 -1.15 3.55
C ALA A 153 -5.58 -1.14 3.71
N TRP A 154 -6.35 -1.62 2.73
CA TRP A 154 -7.81 -1.68 2.82
C TRP A 154 -8.30 -2.63 3.91
N PHE A 155 -7.70 -3.83 3.99
CA PHE A 155 -8.04 -4.81 5.02
C PHE A 155 -7.63 -4.33 6.41
N ASP A 156 -6.46 -3.70 6.53
CA ASP A 156 -6.02 -3.07 7.77
C ASP A 156 -6.97 -1.94 8.18
N MET A 157 -7.39 -1.07 7.25
CA MET A 157 -8.37 -0.03 7.57
C MET A 157 -9.69 -0.62 8.09
N LYS A 158 -10.20 -1.65 7.42
CA LYS A 158 -11.46 -2.31 7.79
C LYS A 158 -11.38 -2.98 9.16
N ARG A 159 -10.33 -3.76 9.45
CA ARG A 159 -10.24 -4.51 10.72
C ARG A 159 -9.92 -3.60 11.92
N LEU A 160 -9.22 -2.49 11.68
CA LEU A 160 -8.87 -1.51 12.72
C LEU A 160 -9.96 -0.47 12.93
N GLY A 161 -10.95 -0.41 12.05
CA GLY A 161 -12.03 0.58 12.13
C GLY A 161 -11.57 2.01 11.87
N VAL A 162 -10.62 2.21 10.94
CA VAL A 162 -10.03 3.52 10.67
C VAL A 162 -10.48 4.11 9.34
N ASP A 163 -10.61 5.44 9.33
CA ASP A 163 -11.08 6.22 8.19
C ASP A 163 -10.08 6.23 7.03
N LEU A 164 -10.60 6.25 5.80
CA LEU A 164 -9.84 6.65 4.64
C LEU A 164 -9.80 8.18 4.59
N VAL A 165 -8.62 8.77 4.72
CA VAL A 165 -8.44 10.22 4.62
C VAL A 165 -7.50 10.56 3.47
N ARG A 166 -8.02 11.15 2.39
CA ARG A 166 -7.25 11.62 1.22
C ARG A 166 -7.53 13.08 0.86
N ASP A 167 -8.66 13.62 1.29
CA ASP A 167 -8.96 15.04 1.17
C ASP A 167 -8.60 15.75 2.47
N TYR A 168 -7.52 16.50 2.43
CA TYR A 168 -6.99 17.31 3.53
C TYR A 168 -6.14 18.45 2.95
N PRO A 169 -5.93 19.55 3.71
CA PRO A 169 -5.10 20.66 3.28
C PRO A 169 -3.71 20.22 2.82
N GLY A 170 -3.35 20.57 1.59
CA GLY A 170 -2.07 20.21 0.98
C GLY A 170 -1.92 18.72 0.61
N SER A 171 -3.01 17.97 0.48
CA SER A 171 -3.00 16.61 -0.07
C SER A 171 -2.42 16.54 -1.48
N ASN A 172 -1.62 15.50 -1.74
CA ASN A 172 -1.07 15.21 -3.07
C ASN A 172 -1.96 14.28 -3.91
N HIS A 173 -3.13 13.88 -3.41
CA HIS A 173 -4.10 13.10 -4.18
C HIS A 173 -4.83 14.01 -5.17
N THR A 174 -4.70 13.73 -6.46
CA THR A 174 -5.46 14.41 -7.53
C THR A 174 -6.68 13.59 -7.96
N PHE A 175 -6.50 12.27 -8.10
CA PHE A 175 -7.56 11.31 -8.40
C PHE A 175 -7.96 10.55 -7.14
N GLY A 176 -9.27 10.30 -6.96
CA GLY A 176 -9.78 9.63 -5.75
C GLY A 176 -9.52 10.40 -4.45
N LYS A 177 -9.51 11.74 -4.55
CA LYS A 177 -9.37 12.69 -3.43
C LYS A 177 -10.70 12.81 -2.69
N PHE A 178 -11.00 11.85 -1.84
CA PHE A 178 -12.20 11.85 -0.99
C PHE A 178 -11.89 11.16 0.34
N ASN A 179 -12.69 11.49 1.36
CA ASN A 179 -12.65 10.83 2.65
C ASN A 179 -13.78 9.81 2.76
N ARG A 180 -13.55 8.73 3.52
CA ARG A 180 -14.58 7.77 3.93
C ARG A 180 -14.42 7.52 5.42
N SER A 181 -15.48 7.76 6.17
CA SER A 181 -15.47 7.44 7.59
C SER A 181 -15.87 5.98 7.79
N TYR A 182 -15.10 5.25 8.58
CA TYR A 182 -15.43 3.88 8.92
C TYR A 182 -16.72 3.81 9.74
N SER A 183 -16.93 4.73 10.68
CA SER A 183 -18.08 4.69 11.59
C SER A 183 -19.40 5.04 10.92
N THR A 184 -19.40 5.97 9.96
CA THR A 184 -20.63 6.41 9.26
C THR A 184 -20.81 5.78 7.89
N ASP A 185 -19.76 5.29 7.23
CA ASP A 185 -19.81 4.68 5.89
C ASP A 185 -19.32 3.21 5.88
N TYR A 186 -19.52 2.45 6.97
CA TYR A 186 -19.03 1.06 7.07
C TYR A 186 -19.44 0.16 5.90
N ASN A 187 -20.63 0.36 5.34
CA ASN A 187 -21.11 -0.40 4.18
C ASN A 187 -20.19 -0.25 2.95
N GLN A 188 -19.52 0.89 2.80
CA GLN A 188 -18.57 1.14 1.71
C GLN A 188 -17.25 0.36 1.88
N TYR A 189 -17.02 -0.24 3.05
CA TYR A 189 -15.92 -1.18 3.29
C TYR A 189 -16.29 -2.65 2.95
N ARG A 190 -17.48 -2.88 2.36
CA ARG A 190 -17.95 -4.19 1.91
C ARG A 190 -18.15 -4.19 0.40
N PHE A 191 -17.65 -5.23 -0.27
CA PHE A 191 -17.95 -5.43 -1.68
C PHE A 191 -19.43 -5.79 -1.84
N GLN A 192 -20.06 -5.28 -2.89
CA GLN A 192 -21.37 -5.75 -3.30
C GLN A 192 -21.24 -7.15 -3.89
N ILE A 193 -22.24 -7.99 -3.64
CA ILE A 193 -22.35 -9.29 -4.31
C ILE A 193 -22.68 -9.02 -5.78
N PRO A 194 -22.03 -9.69 -6.75
CA PRO A 194 -22.31 -9.46 -8.17
C PRO A 194 -23.80 -9.61 -8.49
N GLN A 195 -24.33 -8.70 -9.32
CA GLN A 195 -25.77 -8.65 -9.61
C GLN A 195 -26.27 -9.94 -10.27
N SER A 196 -25.43 -10.64 -11.03
CA SER A 196 -25.75 -11.95 -11.60
C SER A 196 -26.08 -12.99 -10.53
N GLU A 197 -25.32 -13.02 -9.43
CA GLU A 197 -25.54 -13.96 -8.33
C GLU A 197 -26.89 -13.69 -7.66
N VAL A 198 -27.17 -12.42 -7.34
CA VAL A 198 -28.45 -12.00 -6.72
C VAL A 198 -29.64 -12.28 -7.64
N SER A 199 -29.47 -12.08 -8.95
CA SER A 199 -30.56 -12.30 -9.93
C SER A 199 -30.84 -13.79 -10.14
N ASN A 200 -29.82 -14.65 -10.02
CA ASN A 200 -29.94 -16.09 -10.24
C ASN A 200 -30.35 -16.87 -8.99
N ASN A 201 -30.12 -16.34 -7.79
CA ASN A 201 -30.51 -16.97 -6.54
C ASN A 201 -31.24 -15.98 -5.62
N PRO A 202 -32.58 -16.04 -5.54
CA PRO A 202 -33.37 -15.10 -4.74
C PRO A 202 -33.13 -15.22 -3.22
N ASN A 203 -32.44 -16.26 -2.75
CA ASN A 203 -32.04 -16.39 -1.35
C ASN A 203 -30.77 -15.60 -1.00
N ILE A 204 -30.06 -15.03 -2.00
CA ILE A 204 -28.90 -14.18 -1.77
C ILE A 204 -29.37 -12.79 -1.37
N VAL A 205 -29.09 -12.42 -0.13
CA VAL A 205 -29.33 -11.07 0.39
C VAL A 205 -28.13 -10.19 0.06
N GLN A 206 -28.39 -9.09 -0.66
CA GLN A 206 -27.36 -8.12 -1.03
C GLN A 206 -26.79 -7.39 0.20
N ASN A 207 -25.50 -7.05 0.14
CA ASN A 207 -24.88 -6.18 1.14
C ASN A 207 -25.51 -4.77 1.07
N PRO A 208 -25.82 -4.12 2.21
CA PRO A 208 -26.46 -2.81 2.19
C PRO A 208 -25.70 -1.80 1.33
N VAL A 209 -26.45 -1.01 0.54
CA VAL A 209 -25.91 0.16 -0.17
C VAL A 209 -25.72 1.32 0.81
N ARG A 210 -25.09 2.40 0.33
CA ARG A 210 -24.84 3.62 1.11
C ARG A 210 -26.12 4.20 1.72
#